data_AF-A0A9D9ER31-F1
#
_entry.id   AF-A0A9D9ER31-F1
#
_cell.length_a   1.000
_cell.length_b   1.000
_cell.length_c   1.000
_cell.angle_alpha   90.00
_cell.angle_beta   90.00
_cell.angle_gamma   90.00
#
_symmetry.space_group_name_H-M   'P 1'
#
loop_
_entity.id
_entity.type
_entity.pdbx_description
1 polymer ?
#
loop_
_entity_poly.entity_id
_entity_poly.type
_entity_poly.pdbx_seq_one_letter_code
_entity_poly.pdbx_strand_id
1 'polypeptide(L)'
;MATTRTIIILAAAFLSVSCSGLRQAARTEAQVAICCTADADYTGEGKVNIDIEVSVPEDFRNHNTGIVVVPELVSEDGHERVPLTECIAEGALHNTFNGRKYIYEPGLTDSVAVRKAYMRRGATLLESVTAVRLEDWMKESRISVNVYADAYCRKVLLSSETFPLSVIDPNSFADLEFRERYYYVWEDGTSAGERYFPLADGFLFSLDSYSVDDENIRTSLGEYVSGVLSMDNLSDYSVSVTVSNSPEGSLGYNRDLGRDRLQAAKDLLSDAGIDTAKCSFTVVEENWDGVRKAVSESFSRNRLEILSILDSIADPDERENAIRDRYYSEWRELRKNVYPALRYCRIEIVGDLLPDSFCLAGDDSGPDACGLNISMLEKVKSGDFTGAADAADMIPNSGIPEKILYNKAMVYLKTGREEEAGALLRRCTGIPEARYNLAVLYIMSHNYAGAEPLLEDCDCINRAVVKAALGKDDEARDILVLLPDSAARDGLTDMLEQ
;
A
#
# COMPACT_ATOMS: atom_id res chain seq x y z
N MET A 1 5.48 94.86 8.70
CA MET A 1 5.12 93.58 9.36
C MET A 1 5.72 92.46 8.54
N ALA A 2 6.47 91.61 9.23
CA ALA A 2 7.12 90.36 8.82
C ALA A 2 7.06 89.92 7.35
N THR A 3 8.20 90.05 6.69
CA THR A 3 8.69 89.16 5.64
C THR A 3 8.80 87.73 6.19
N THR A 4 8.08 86.76 5.62
CA THR A 4 8.28 85.35 5.98
C THR A 4 8.08 84.40 4.80
N ARG A 5 9.22 84.18 4.11
CA ARG A 5 9.73 82.92 3.55
C ARG A 5 8.76 81.98 2.84
N THR A 6 8.77 82.11 1.51
CA THR A 6 8.79 80.98 0.59
C THR A 6 9.99 80.08 0.90
N ILE A 7 9.75 78.86 1.38
CA ILE A 7 10.70 77.74 1.29
C ILE A 7 10.08 76.73 0.34
N ILE A 8 10.65 76.68 -0.86
CA ILE A 8 10.51 75.59 -1.81
C ILE A 8 11.35 74.44 -1.25
N ILE A 9 10.73 73.33 -0.86
CA ILE A 9 11.41 72.03 -0.81
C ILE A 9 11.14 71.35 -2.14
N LEU A 10 12.16 71.42 -3.00
CA LEU A 10 12.30 70.55 -4.16
C LEU A 10 12.59 69.14 -3.65
N ALA A 11 11.75 68.17 -4.00
CA ALA A 11 12.15 66.78 -4.10
C ALA A 11 11.43 66.17 -5.31
N ALA A 12 11.89 66.56 -6.49
CA ALA A 12 11.73 65.76 -7.69
C ALA A 12 12.50 64.44 -7.48
N ALA A 13 11.81 63.30 -7.47
CA ALA A 13 12.41 61.98 -7.66
C ALA A 13 11.35 60.87 -7.72
N PHE A 14 11.18 60.29 -8.92
CA PHE A 14 10.81 58.89 -9.16
C PHE A 14 9.44 58.37 -8.69
N LEU A 15 8.42 58.54 -9.54
CA LEU A 15 7.47 57.45 -9.83
C LEU A 15 7.48 57.12 -11.33
N SER A 16 8.65 57.13 -11.96
CA SER A 16 8.94 56.09 -12.93
C SER A 16 9.13 54.80 -12.13
N VAL A 17 8.02 54.20 -11.67
CA VAL A 17 8.04 52.86 -11.08
C VAL A 17 8.51 51.96 -12.21
N SER A 18 9.80 51.70 -12.20
CA SER A 18 10.47 51.04 -13.29
C SER A 18 9.89 49.65 -13.39
N CYS A 19 9.09 49.39 -14.43
CA CYS A 19 8.77 48.05 -14.90
C CYS A 19 10.03 47.33 -15.42
N SER A 20 11.25 47.70 -14.99
CA SER A 20 12.50 47.06 -15.40
C SER A 20 12.48 45.59 -15.05
N GLY A 21 11.95 45.20 -13.88
CA GLY A 21 11.79 43.80 -13.49
C GLY A 21 10.91 43.01 -14.47
N LEU A 22 9.72 43.52 -14.80
CA LEU A 22 8.82 42.90 -15.80
C LEU A 22 9.37 42.94 -17.23
N ARG A 23 10.07 44.02 -17.62
CA ARG A 23 10.70 44.15 -18.94
C ARG A 23 11.91 43.22 -19.07
N GLN A 24 12.61 42.95 -17.99
CA GLN A 24 13.68 41.96 -17.92
C GLN A 24 13.06 40.56 -18.01
N ALA A 25 12.05 40.27 -17.20
CA ALA A 25 11.31 39.02 -17.25
C ALA A 25 10.74 38.66 -18.64
N ALA A 26 10.19 39.65 -19.35
CA ALA A 26 9.67 39.46 -20.70
C ALA A 26 10.76 39.33 -21.79
N ARG A 27 12.05 39.52 -21.45
CA ARG A 27 13.18 39.50 -22.40
C ARG A 27 14.21 38.40 -22.11
N THR A 28 14.24 37.84 -20.90
CA THR A 28 15.21 36.81 -20.52
C THR A 28 14.70 35.42 -20.90
N GLU A 29 15.57 34.58 -21.46
CA GLU A 29 15.31 33.13 -21.65
C GLU A 29 15.45 32.33 -20.34
N ALA A 30 15.80 32.99 -19.22
CA ALA A 30 16.01 32.35 -17.93
C ALA A 30 14.68 31.83 -17.36
N GLN A 31 14.57 30.51 -17.25
CA GLN A 31 13.41 29.83 -16.69
C GLN A 31 13.50 29.79 -15.17
N VAL A 32 12.34 29.89 -14.52
CA VAL A 32 12.19 29.58 -13.10
C VAL A 32 12.08 28.08 -12.99
N ALA A 33 12.95 27.44 -12.20
CA ALA A 33 12.86 26.01 -11.96
C ALA A 33 11.83 25.73 -10.86
N ILE A 34 10.96 24.76 -11.09
CA ILE A 34 9.91 24.34 -10.18
C ILE A 34 10.18 22.89 -9.77
N CYS A 35 10.23 22.64 -8.48
CA CYS A 35 10.07 21.30 -7.93
C CYS A 35 8.74 21.28 -7.17
N CYS A 36 7.90 20.30 -7.45
CA CYS A 36 6.59 20.16 -6.81
C CYS A 36 6.48 18.73 -6.28
N THR A 37 6.20 18.59 -4.99
CA THR A 37 5.80 17.33 -4.36
C THR A 37 4.38 17.50 -3.87
N ALA A 38 3.54 16.51 -4.14
CA ALA A 38 2.12 16.62 -3.85
C ALA A 38 1.54 15.28 -3.41
N ASP A 39 0.93 15.30 -2.24
CA ASP A 39 0.37 14.14 -1.57
C ASP A 39 -1.11 14.41 -1.27
N ALA A 40 -1.97 13.49 -1.71
CA ALA A 40 -3.40 13.54 -1.45
C ALA A 40 -3.78 12.68 -0.24
N ASP A 41 -4.35 13.31 0.78
CA ASP A 41 -4.90 12.66 1.98
C ASP A 41 -6.42 12.45 1.82
N TYR A 42 -6.81 11.18 1.76
CA TYR A 42 -8.19 10.72 1.57
C TYR A 42 -8.99 10.56 2.88
N THR A 43 -8.48 11.02 4.04
CA THR A 43 -9.16 10.90 5.35
C THR A 43 -10.39 11.81 5.48
N GLY A 44 -11.50 11.47 4.80
CA GLY A 44 -12.85 12.01 5.04
C GLY A 44 -13.11 13.50 4.72
N GLU A 45 -12.10 14.37 4.80
CA GLU A 45 -12.17 15.80 4.44
C GLU A 45 -11.57 16.11 3.07
N GLY A 46 -10.83 15.18 2.45
CA GLY A 46 -10.19 15.33 1.14
C GLY A 46 -9.19 16.48 1.12
N LYS A 47 -7.98 16.28 1.68
CA LYS A 47 -6.96 17.32 1.73
C LYS A 47 -5.85 17.00 0.74
N VAL A 48 -5.48 17.97 -0.09
CA VAL A 48 -4.31 17.85 -0.96
C VAL A 48 -3.23 18.77 -0.41
N ASN A 49 -2.12 18.17 0.03
CA ASN A 49 -0.94 18.88 0.50
C ASN A 49 0.04 19.00 -0.67
N ILE A 50 0.44 20.23 -0.99
CA ILE A 50 1.29 20.50 -2.16
C ILE A 50 2.43 21.39 -1.71
N ASP A 51 3.63 20.84 -1.71
CA ASP A 51 4.87 21.55 -1.46
C ASP A 51 5.50 21.96 -2.79
N ILE A 52 5.55 23.27 -3.04
CA ILE A 52 6.10 23.84 -4.26
C ILE A 52 7.38 24.60 -3.92
N GLU A 53 8.51 24.05 -4.33
CA GLU A 53 9.79 24.73 -4.25
C GLU A 53 10.05 25.49 -5.56
N VAL A 54 10.16 26.82 -5.45
CA VAL A 54 10.41 27.69 -6.61
C VAL A 54 11.80 28.29 -6.51
N SER A 55 12.65 27.95 -7.48
CA SER A 55 13.98 28.53 -7.61
C SER A 55 13.94 29.73 -8.56
N VAL A 56 13.83 30.92 -7.97
CA VAL A 56 13.77 32.19 -8.70
C VAL A 56 15.18 32.65 -9.05
N PRO A 57 15.56 32.87 -10.32
CA PRO A 57 16.90 33.36 -10.68
C PRO A 57 17.19 34.75 -10.09
N GLU A 58 18.48 35.08 -9.85
CA GLU A 58 18.88 36.36 -9.22
C GLU A 58 18.33 37.59 -9.97
N ASP A 59 18.23 37.50 -11.30
CA ASP A 59 17.72 38.58 -12.16
C ASP A 59 16.26 38.96 -11.88
N PHE A 60 15.46 38.05 -11.33
CA PHE A 60 14.06 38.30 -10.97
C PHE A 60 13.88 38.76 -9.52
N ARG A 61 14.94 38.67 -8.70
CA ARG A 61 14.95 39.04 -7.27
C ARG A 61 15.20 40.54 -7.10
N ASN A 62 14.21 41.35 -7.48
CA ASN A 62 14.25 42.79 -7.23
C ASN A 62 13.21 43.20 -6.19
N HIS A 63 13.43 44.35 -5.55
CA HIS A 63 12.56 44.84 -4.49
C HIS A 63 11.11 45.08 -4.94
N ASN A 64 10.85 45.26 -6.25
CA ASN A 64 9.57 45.70 -6.82
C ASN A 64 8.72 44.56 -7.41
N THR A 65 9.19 43.32 -7.39
CA THR A 65 8.53 42.17 -8.01
C THR A 65 8.07 41.18 -6.95
N GLY A 66 6.93 40.56 -7.17
CA GLY A 66 6.47 39.36 -6.47
C GLY A 66 6.43 38.18 -7.43
N ILE A 67 6.72 36.99 -6.93
CA ILE A 67 6.55 35.74 -7.67
C ILE A 67 5.27 35.07 -7.17
N VAL A 68 4.29 34.97 -8.06
CA VAL A 68 2.98 34.38 -7.77
C VAL A 68 2.96 32.97 -8.35
N VAL A 69 2.67 31.99 -7.51
CA VAL A 69 2.54 30.59 -7.87
C VAL A 69 1.07 30.22 -7.81
N VAL A 70 0.53 29.75 -8.93
CA VAL A 70 -0.87 29.39 -9.09
C VAL A 70 -0.93 27.89 -9.42
N PRO A 71 -1.09 27.03 -8.40
CA PRO A 71 -1.31 25.61 -8.61
C PRO A 71 -2.77 25.32 -8.96
N GLU A 72 -2.98 24.30 -9.79
CA GLU A 72 -4.30 23.86 -10.23
C GLU A 72 -4.26 22.34 -10.48
N LEU A 73 -5.29 21.62 -10.02
CA LEU A 73 -5.51 20.23 -10.40
C LEU A 73 -6.18 20.19 -11.77
N VAL A 74 -5.66 19.36 -12.67
CA VAL A 74 -6.14 19.23 -14.05
C VAL A 74 -6.30 17.74 -14.37
N SER A 75 -7.46 17.34 -14.89
CA SER A 75 -7.66 15.97 -15.38
C SER A 75 -6.71 15.62 -16.53
N GLU A 76 -6.48 14.33 -16.79
CA GLU A 76 -5.57 13.89 -17.86
C GLU A 76 -5.99 14.47 -19.24
N ASP A 77 -7.29 14.55 -19.50
CA ASP A 77 -7.86 15.12 -20.72
C ASP A 77 -7.94 16.67 -20.74
N GLY A 78 -7.65 17.31 -19.60
CA GLY A 78 -7.66 18.76 -19.43
C GLY A 78 -9.05 19.41 -19.34
N HIS A 79 -10.12 18.63 -19.26
CA HIS A 79 -11.49 19.14 -19.20
C HIS A 79 -11.91 19.57 -17.79
N GLU A 80 -11.46 18.87 -16.76
CA GLU A 80 -11.77 19.17 -15.36
C GLU A 80 -10.61 19.89 -14.69
N ARG A 81 -10.93 20.96 -13.96
CA ARG A 81 -9.95 21.87 -13.38
C ARG A 81 -10.41 22.37 -12.02
N VAL A 82 -9.56 22.21 -11.02
CA VAL A 82 -9.81 22.74 -9.67
C VAL A 82 -8.67 23.67 -9.26
N PRO A 83 -8.94 24.98 -9.09
CA PRO A 83 -7.93 25.92 -8.63
C PRO A 83 -7.58 25.66 -7.16
N LEU A 84 -6.28 25.66 -6.87
CA LEU A 84 -5.76 25.49 -5.52
C LEU A 84 -5.33 26.83 -4.93
N THR A 85 -5.01 26.83 -3.65
CA THR A 85 -4.59 28.04 -2.94
C THR A 85 -3.31 28.64 -3.57
N GLU A 86 -3.42 29.89 -4.04
CA GLU A 86 -2.28 30.63 -4.60
C GLU A 86 -1.21 30.93 -3.53
N CYS A 87 0.06 30.89 -3.91
CA CYS A 87 1.17 31.29 -3.04
C CYS A 87 1.94 32.46 -3.63
N ILE A 88 2.55 33.29 -2.77
CA ILE A 88 3.35 34.44 -3.24
C ILE A 88 4.67 34.58 -2.48
N ALA A 89 5.75 34.79 -3.23
CA ALA A 89 7.03 35.24 -2.68
C ALA A 89 7.23 36.72 -3.03
N GLU A 90 7.20 37.61 -2.04
CA GLU A 90 7.21 39.08 -2.27
C GLU A 90 8.61 39.69 -2.08
N GLY A 91 8.96 40.64 -2.95
CA GLY A 91 10.07 41.58 -2.74
C GLY A 91 9.71 42.69 -1.76
N ALA A 92 10.69 43.34 -1.13
CA ALA A 92 10.44 44.27 -0.02
C ALA A 92 9.52 45.47 -0.34
N LEU A 93 9.69 46.11 -1.51
CA LEU A 93 8.84 47.23 -1.94
C LEU A 93 7.51 46.75 -2.51
N HIS A 94 7.48 45.56 -3.13
CA HIS A 94 6.26 44.89 -3.60
C HIS A 94 5.32 44.55 -2.42
N ASN A 95 5.85 43.93 -1.36
CA ASN A 95 5.12 43.69 -0.11
C ASN A 95 4.62 45.00 0.52
N THR A 96 5.47 46.04 0.55
CA THR A 96 5.07 47.36 1.08
C THR A 96 3.94 48.00 0.25
N PHE A 97 3.98 47.86 -1.07
CA PHE A 97 2.96 48.39 -1.98
C PHE A 97 1.64 47.63 -1.84
N ASN A 98 1.68 46.29 -1.87
CA ASN A 98 0.51 45.45 -1.66
C ASN A 98 -0.10 45.71 -0.28
N GLY A 99 0.74 45.74 0.77
CA GLY A 99 0.40 46.15 2.14
C GLY A 99 -0.41 47.46 2.21
N ARG A 100 -0.10 48.44 1.35
CA ARG A 100 -0.80 49.73 1.27
C ARG A 100 -2.04 49.68 0.38
N LYS A 101 -2.09 48.81 -0.62
CA LYS A 101 -3.27 48.61 -1.47
C LYS A 101 -4.45 48.01 -0.68
N TYR A 102 -4.16 47.15 0.30
CA TYR A 102 -5.14 46.59 1.23
C TYR A 102 -5.83 47.63 2.15
N ILE A 103 -5.30 48.86 2.23
CA ILE A 103 -5.89 49.96 3.02
C ILE A 103 -6.99 50.71 2.24
N TYR A 104 -7.02 50.64 0.90
CA TYR A 104 -7.87 51.50 0.06
C TYR A 104 -8.96 50.76 -0.75
N GLU A 105 -8.90 49.44 -0.92
CA GLU A 105 -9.92 48.65 -1.64
C GLU A 105 -10.31 47.36 -0.88
N PRO A 106 -11.30 47.41 0.02
CA PRO A 106 -11.70 46.25 0.85
C PRO A 106 -12.40 45.13 0.08
N GLY A 107 -12.84 45.35 -1.17
CA GLY A 107 -13.58 44.38 -1.99
C GLY A 107 -12.73 43.35 -2.73
N LEU A 108 -11.40 43.35 -2.53
CA LEU A 108 -10.49 42.28 -3.00
C LEU A 108 -10.36 41.13 -1.98
N THR A 109 -11.28 41.03 -1.02
CA THR A 109 -11.35 39.97 -0.01
C THR A 109 -11.89 38.66 -0.56
N ASP A 110 -11.19 38.05 -1.52
CA ASP A 110 -11.33 36.62 -1.83
C ASP A 110 -9.98 35.88 -1.89
N SER A 111 -8.87 36.51 -1.50
CA SER A 111 -7.55 35.85 -1.43
C SER A 111 -7.02 35.74 0.01
N VAL A 112 -7.87 35.36 0.97
CA VAL A 112 -7.49 35.16 2.39
C VAL A 112 -6.57 33.95 2.60
N ALA A 113 -6.27 33.18 1.56
CA ALA A 113 -5.38 32.02 1.68
C ALA A 113 -3.98 32.20 1.05
N VAL A 114 -3.61 33.41 0.59
CA VAL A 114 -2.27 33.57 -0.04
C VAL A 114 -1.17 33.43 1.00
N ARG A 115 -0.52 32.26 1.06
CA ARG A 115 0.66 32.04 1.90
C ARG A 115 1.82 32.89 1.37
N LYS A 116 2.39 33.71 2.25
CA LYS A 116 3.46 34.66 1.92
C LYS A 116 4.81 34.12 2.35
N ALA A 117 5.73 34.00 1.41
CA ALA A 117 7.15 33.85 1.69
C ALA A 117 7.94 35.12 1.32
N TYR A 118 9.13 35.25 1.89
CA TYR A 118 10.09 36.28 1.50
C TYR A 118 11.13 35.64 0.59
N MET A 119 11.43 36.30 -0.54
CA MET A 119 12.50 35.84 -1.42
C MET A 119 13.85 35.86 -0.68
N ARG A 120 14.46 34.68 -0.51
CA ARG A 120 15.79 34.51 0.10
C ARG A 120 16.85 34.17 -0.96
N ARG A 121 18.13 34.14 -0.54
CA ARG A 121 19.21 33.66 -1.41
C ARG A 121 19.13 32.13 -1.52
N GLY A 122 18.84 31.62 -2.72
CA GLY A 122 18.62 30.19 -2.97
C GLY A 122 17.18 29.91 -3.39
N ALA A 123 16.75 28.64 -3.38
CA ALA A 123 15.36 28.30 -3.64
C ALA A 123 14.43 28.82 -2.54
N THR A 124 13.18 29.11 -2.90
CA THR A 124 12.14 29.55 -1.96
C THR A 124 11.04 28.51 -1.93
N LEU A 125 10.90 27.84 -0.79
CA LEU A 125 9.82 26.88 -0.54
C LEU A 125 8.50 27.61 -0.28
N LEU A 126 7.44 27.17 -0.95
CA LEU A 126 6.07 27.64 -0.82
C LEU A 126 5.16 26.43 -0.61
N GLU A 127 4.58 26.33 0.59
CA GLU A 127 3.60 25.29 0.92
C GLU A 127 2.19 25.77 0.56
N SER A 128 1.43 24.94 -0.16
CA SER A 128 0.00 25.14 -0.45
C SER A 128 -0.80 23.97 0.10
N VAL A 129 -1.77 24.26 0.96
CA VAL A 129 -2.68 23.26 1.54
C VAL A 129 -4.10 23.66 1.18
N THR A 130 -4.79 22.82 0.43
CA THR A 130 -6.19 23.05 0.05
C THR A 130 -7.01 21.79 0.33
N ALA A 131 -8.10 21.95 1.08
CA ALA A 131 -9.10 20.88 1.21
C ALA A 131 -10.00 20.92 -0.03
N VAL A 132 -9.93 19.88 -0.85
CA VAL A 132 -10.72 19.71 -2.07
C VAL A 132 -11.52 18.41 -1.93
N ARG A 133 -12.82 18.48 -2.16
CA ARG A 133 -13.64 17.26 -2.21
C ARG A 133 -13.14 16.37 -3.35
N LEU A 134 -12.68 15.17 -3.00
CA LEU A 134 -12.10 14.23 -3.95
C LEU A 134 -13.19 13.62 -4.85
N GLU A 135 -12.89 13.56 -6.14
CA GLU A 135 -13.74 13.01 -7.21
C GLU A 135 -12.93 11.98 -8.02
N ASP A 136 -13.59 11.02 -8.67
CA ASP A 136 -12.91 9.87 -9.28
C ASP A 136 -11.87 10.24 -10.35
N TRP A 137 -12.12 11.31 -11.11
CA TRP A 137 -11.20 11.80 -12.14
C TRP A 137 -9.89 12.35 -11.57
N MET A 138 -9.86 12.71 -10.27
CA MET A 138 -8.68 13.30 -9.63
C MET A 138 -7.54 12.29 -9.45
N LYS A 139 -7.83 10.98 -9.54
CA LYS A 139 -6.84 9.89 -9.37
C LYS A 139 -5.72 9.93 -10.41
N GLU A 140 -6.05 10.28 -11.66
CA GLU A 140 -5.11 10.39 -12.78
C GLU A 140 -4.79 11.86 -13.12
N SER A 141 -5.15 12.78 -12.21
CA SER A 141 -4.95 14.19 -12.44
C SER A 141 -3.49 14.60 -12.29
N ARG A 142 -3.17 15.76 -12.88
CA ARG A 142 -1.85 16.37 -12.83
C ARG A 142 -1.98 17.73 -12.15
N ILE A 143 -0.98 18.09 -11.36
CA ILE A 143 -0.88 19.44 -10.82
C ILE A 143 -0.19 20.31 -11.85
N SER A 144 -0.92 21.27 -12.40
CA SER A 144 -0.38 22.35 -13.21
C SER A 144 0.05 23.50 -12.31
N VAL A 145 1.33 23.85 -12.35
CA VAL A 145 1.89 24.98 -11.60
C VAL A 145 2.27 26.09 -12.57
N ASN A 146 1.54 27.21 -12.50
CA ASN A 146 1.84 28.42 -13.26
C ASN A 146 2.53 29.45 -12.37
N VAL A 147 3.70 29.92 -12.80
CA VAL A 147 4.49 30.91 -12.05
C VAL A 147 4.51 32.24 -12.81
N TYR A 148 4.15 33.32 -12.12
CA TYR A 148 4.11 34.66 -12.67
C TYR A 148 5.05 35.61 -11.92
N ALA A 149 5.74 36.49 -12.66
CA ALA A 149 6.24 37.73 -12.10
C ALA A 149 5.10 38.74 -12.05
N ASP A 150 4.77 39.25 -10.86
CA ASP A 150 3.87 40.37 -10.66
C ASP A 150 4.65 41.62 -10.28
N ALA A 151 4.36 42.73 -10.95
CA ALA A 151 4.70 44.05 -10.43
C ALA A 151 3.55 45.02 -10.71
N TYR A 152 2.94 45.53 -9.64
CA TYR A 152 1.91 46.57 -9.69
C TYR A 152 0.72 46.21 -10.60
N CYS A 153 0.17 45.01 -10.42
CA CYS A 153 -1.01 44.48 -11.15
C CYS A 153 -0.77 44.09 -12.60
N ARG A 154 0.50 43.92 -13.01
CA ARG A 154 0.86 43.30 -14.29
C ARG A 154 1.58 42.00 -14.00
N LYS A 155 0.99 40.89 -14.46
CA LYS A 155 1.55 39.55 -14.39
C LYS A 155 2.20 39.17 -15.73
N VAL A 156 3.41 38.59 -15.67
CA VAL A 156 4.09 37.95 -16.81
C VAL A 156 4.34 36.49 -16.44
N LEU A 157 3.88 35.56 -17.27
CA LEU A 157 4.10 34.12 -17.08
C LEU A 157 5.59 33.82 -17.26
N LEU A 158 6.19 33.14 -16.29
CA LEU A 158 7.61 32.78 -16.26
C LEU A 158 7.83 31.30 -16.55
N SER A 159 7.01 30.43 -15.96
CA SER A 159 7.05 28.99 -16.15
C SER A 159 5.64 28.39 -15.98
N SER A 160 5.41 27.28 -16.66
CA SER A 160 4.19 26.47 -16.61
C SER A 160 4.62 25.02 -16.71
N GLU A 161 4.51 24.30 -15.60
CA GLU A 161 4.95 22.91 -15.49
C GLU A 161 3.81 22.05 -14.95
N THR A 162 3.83 20.76 -15.31
CA THR A 162 2.84 19.79 -14.85
C THR A 162 3.53 18.64 -14.15
N PHE A 163 3.03 18.29 -12.98
CA PHE A 163 3.54 17.22 -12.14
C PHE A 163 2.46 16.16 -11.96
N PRO A 164 2.79 14.85 -11.96
CA PRO A 164 1.82 13.84 -11.56
C PRO A 164 1.38 14.11 -10.12
N LEU A 165 0.10 13.94 -9.82
CA LEU A 165 -0.35 13.87 -8.43
C LEU A 165 0.06 12.50 -7.89
N SER A 166 0.88 12.43 -6.85
CA SER A 166 1.18 11.16 -6.18
C SER A 166 -0.05 10.78 -5.34
N VAL A 167 -0.94 10.03 -5.96
CA VAL A 167 -2.15 9.49 -5.32
C VAL A 167 -1.82 8.06 -4.87
N ILE A 168 -1.61 7.87 -3.57
CA ILE A 168 -1.83 6.55 -2.99
C ILE A 168 -3.35 6.36 -3.00
N ASP A 169 -3.90 5.75 -4.06
CA ASP A 169 -5.33 5.47 -4.12
C ASP A 169 -5.66 4.49 -2.99
N PRO A 170 -6.45 4.88 -1.98
CA PRO A 170 -6.81 3.97 -0.90
C PRO A 170 -7.63 2.78 -1.41
N ASN A 171 -8.20 2.87 -2.61
CA ASN A 171 -8.90 1.78 -3.29
C ASN A 171 -7.93 0.78 -3.95
N SER A 172 -6.67 1.15 -4.22
CA SER A 172 -5.63 0.19 -4.66
C SER A 172 -5.34 -0.85 -3.58
N PHE A 173 -5.61 -0.54 -2.31
CA PHE A 173 -5.51 -1.51 -1.22
C PHE A 173 -6.69 -2.49 -1.17
N ALA A 174 -7.80 -2.21 -1.85
CA ALA A 174 -8.94 -3.13 -1.95
C ALA A 174 -8.69 -4.27 -2.95
N ASP A 175 -7.79 -4.03 -3.92
CA ASP A 175 -7.41 -4.97 -4.99
C ASP A 175 -6.11 -5.75 -4.72
N LEU A 176 -5.50 -5.60 -3.52
CA LEU A 176 -4.44 -6.50 -3.10
C LEU A 176 -5.01 -7.93 -3.13
N GLU A 177 -4.59 -8.72 -4.13
CA GLU A 177 -5.03 -10.10 -4.39
C GLU A 177 -4.62 -11.08 -3.27
N PHE A 178 -4.95 -10.81 -2.01
CA PHE A 178 -4.91 -11.82 -0.95
C PHE A 178 -6.09 -11.58 -0.03
N ARG A 179 -7.24 -12.14 -0.45
CA ARG A 179 -8.46 -12.24 0.35
C ARG A 179 -8.15 -12.98 1.66
N GLU A 180 -7.77 -12.28 2.74
CA GLU A 180 -7.87 -12.86 4.09
C GLU A 180 -9.36 -13.09 4.36
N ARG A 181 -9.79 -14.34 4.17
CA ARG A 181 -11.18 -14.75 4.39
C ARG A 181 -11.43 -14.83 5.89
N TYR A 182 -12.67 -14.49 6.25
CA TYR A 182 -13.20 -14.41 7.60
C TYR A 182 -12.67 -15.47 8.60
N TYR A 183 -12.37 -15.03 9.82
CA TYR A 183 -11.84 -15.77 10.97
C TYR A 183 -12.93 -16.56 11.71
N TYR A 184 -12.55 -17.47 12.63
CA TYR A 184 -13.41 -18.34 13.44
C TYR A 184 -12.86 -18.57 14.88
N VAL A 185 -13.70 -18.91 15.87
CA VAL A 185 -13.38 -18.94 17.34
C VAL A 185 -13.07 -20.35 17.90
N TRP A 186 -12.14 -20.43 18.87
CA TRP A 186 -11.85 -21.60 19.74
C TRP A 186 -12.03 -21.35 21.25
N GLU A 187 -11.94 -22.42 22.05
CA GLU A 187 -12.12 -22.46 23.52
C GLU A 187 -10.84 -22.17 24.35
N ASP A 188 -9.65 -22.25 23.77
CA ASP A 188 -8.36 -22.13 24.50
C ASP A 188 -7.71 -20.74 24.40
N GLY A 189 -8.37 -19.79 23.76
CA GLY A 189 -7.84 -18.45 23.52
C GLY A 189 -6.85 -18.35 22.36
N THR A 190 -6.71 -19.39 21.54
CA THR A 190 -6.06 -19.27 20.23
C THR A 190 -7.08 -18.93 19.14
N SER A 191 -6.81 -17.87 18.38
CA SER A 191 -7.64 -17.44 17.26
C SER A 191 -7.44 -18.37 16.05
N ALA A 192 -8.52 -18.94 15.50
CA ALA A 192 -8.49 -19.56 14.17
C ALA A 192 -8.62 -18.45 13.12
N GLY A 193 -7.49 -17.85 12.77
CA GLY A 193 -7.31 -17.38 11.41
C GLY A 193 -6.99 -18.56 10.49
N GLU A 194 -6.83 -18.28 9.19
CA GLU A 194 -6.03 -19.13 8.30
C GLU A 194 -4.80 -19.59 9.07
N ARG A 195 -4.76 -20.88 9.40
CA ARG A 195 -3.57 -21.41 10.03
C ARG A 195 -2.63 -21.75 8.90
N TYR A 196 -1.68 -20.85 8.68
CA TYR A 196 -0.53 -21.12 7.84
C TYR A 196 0.21 -22.26 8.50
N PHE A 197 0.05 -23.43 7.90
CA PHE A 197 0.89 -24.55 8.21
C PHE A 197 1.98 -24.52 7.11
N PRO A 198 3.17 -23.96 7.39
CA PRO A 198 4.34 -24.22 6.57
C PRO A 198 4.85 -25.62 6.91
N LEU A 199 5.11 -26.45 5.89
CA LEU A 199 6.05 -27.54 6.09
C LEU A 199 7.39 -26.85 6.37
N ALA A 200 7.89 -26.89 7.60
CA ALA A 200 8.91 -26.00 8.16
C ALA A 200 10.17 -25.83 7.27
N ASP A 201 10.10 -24.97 6.25
CA ASP A 201 11.12 -24.66 5.22
C ASP A 201 11.10 -25.48 3.91
N GLY A 202 10.06 -26.29 3.67
CA GLY A 202 9.95 -27.12 2.46
C GLY A 202 11.06 -28.19 2.39
N PHE A 203 11.42 -28.62 1.18
CA PHE A 203 12.59 -29.50 0.99
C PHE A 203 13.48 -29.02 -0.16
N LEU A 204 14.77 -29.38 -0.09
CA LEU A 204 15.78 -28.96 -1.06
C LEU A 204 16.00 -30.01 -2.15
N PHE A 205 16.18 -29.54 -3.38
CA PHE A 205 16.64 -30.37 -4.49
C PHE A 205 18.16 -30.36 -4.59
N SER A 206 18.71 -31.53 -4.89
CA SER A 206 20.09 -31.64 -5.35
C SER A 206 20.25 -30.99 -6.74
N LEU A 207 21.49 -30.60 -7.06
CA LEU A 207 21.82 -30.11 -8.40
C LEU A 207 21.40 -31.13 -9.46
N ASP A 208 20.78 -30.65 -10.56
CA ASP A 208 20.35 -31.47 -11.70
C ASP A 208 19.38 -32.62 -11.35
N SER A 209 18.71 -32.54 -10.20
CA SER A 209 17.79 -33.57 -9.74
C SER A 209 16.38 -33.02 -9.53
N TYR A 210 15.40 -33.85 -9.89
CA TYR A 210 13.99 -33.73 -9.56
C TYR A 210 13.50 -34.84 -8.61
N SER A 211 14.39 -35.74 -8.18
CA SER A 211 14.00 -36.88 -7.33
C SER A 211 13.66 -36.42 -5.92
N VAL A 212 12.47 -36.77 -5.45
CA VAL A 212 12.05 -36.62 -4.04
C VAL A 212 12.08 -37.99 -3.34
N ASP A 213 13.13 -38.77 -3.59
CA ASP A 213 13.29 -40.13 -3.07
C ASP A 213 13.86 -40.20 -1.65
N ASP A 214 13.61 -39.17 -0.85
CA ASP A 214 13.90 -39.21 0.57
C ASP A 214 12.67 -39.73 1.32
N GLU A 215 12.79 -40.94 1.88
CA GLU A 215 11.74 -41.57 2.69
C GLU A 215 11.34 -40.71 3.89
N ASN A 216 12.27 -39.88 4.41
CA ASN A 216 11.96 -38.95 5.49
C ASN A 216 11.04 -37.83 5.00
N ILE A 217 11.26 -37.28 3.80
CA ILE A 217 10.41 -36.23 3.23
C ILE A 217 8.99 -36.76 3.04
N ARG A 218 8.84 -37.97 2.46
CA ARG A 218 7.54 -38.62 2.27
C ARG A 218 6.82 -38.84 3.60
N THR A 219 7.53 -39.35 4.60
CA THR A 219 6.97 -39.62 5.92
C THR A 219 6.54 -38.34 6.62
N SER A 220 7.43 -37.33 6.67
CA SER A 220 7.13 -36.04 7.30
C SER A 220 5.98 -35.30 6.61
N LEU A 221 5.92 -35.30 5.28
CA LEU A 221 4.78 -34.73 4.56
C LEU A 221 3.49 -35.51 4.85
N GLY A 222 3.53 -36.84 4.82
CA GLY A 222 2.37 -37.68 5.09
C GLY A 222 1.81 -37.49 6.50
N GLU A 223 2.67 -37.47 7.52
CA GLU A 223 2.30 -37.18 8.92
C GLU A 223 1.68 -35.79 9.05
N TYR A 224 2.26 -34.81 8.37
CA TYR A 224 1.80 -33.44 8.40
C TYR A 224 0.43 -33.24 7.74
N VAL A 225 0.28 -33.75 6.51
CA VAL A 225 -0.99 -33.72 5.78
C VAL A 225 -2.06 -34.46 6.58
N SER A 226 -1.74 -35.63 7.14
CA SER A 226 -2.67 -36.37 8.00
C SER A 226 -3.06 -35.55 9.23
N GLY A 227 -2.11 -34.87 9.86
CA GLY A 227 -2.38 -33.97 10.99
C GLY A 227 -3.38 -32.89 10.65
N VAL A 228 -3.19 -32.18 9.53
CA VAL A 228 -4.11 -31.13 9.06
C VAL A 228 -5.48 -31.69 8.68
N LEU A 229 -5.51 -32.75 7.87
CA LEU A 229 -6.76 -33.34 7.37
C LEU A 229 -7.57 -34.06 8.45
N SER A 230 -6.94 -34.46 9.56
CA SER A 230 -7.61 -35.09 10.70
C SER A 230 -8.23 -34.10 11.69
N MET A 231 -8.10 -32.78 11.46
CA MET A 231 -8.69 -31.78 12.35
C MET A 231 -10.23 -31.83 12.28
N ASP A 232 -10.87 -32.04 13.45
CA ASP A 232 -12.32 -32.25 13.60
C ASP A 232 -13.20 -31.07 13.10
N ASN A 233 -12.58 -29.92 12.86
CA ASN A 233 -13.22 -28.70 12.37
C ASN A 233 -12.66 -28.19 11.04
N LEU A 234 -11.89 -28.97 10.29
CA LEU A 234 -11.53 -28.58 8.92
C LEU A 234 -12.77 -28.61 8.00
N SER A 235 -13.21 -27.46 7.50
CA SER A 235 -14.27 -27.39 6.48
C SER A 235 -13.75 -27.53 5.07
N ASP A 236 -12.66 -26.83 4.77
CA ASP A 236 -12.05 -26.81 3.46
C ASP A 236 -10.56 -26.53 3.61
N TYR A 237 -9.80 -26.68 2.53
CA TYR A 237 -8.39 -26.33 2.51
C TYR A 237 -7.95 -26.00 1.09
N SER A 238 -6.87 -25.23 0.99
CA SER A 238 -6.13 -25.02 -0.25
C SER A 238 -4.64 -25.25 0.00
N VAL A 239 -3.90 -25.55 -1.06
CA VAL A 239 -2.48 -25.84 -0.97
C VAL A 239 -1.73 -24.96 -1.96
N SER A 240 -0.73 -24.21 -1.52
CA SER A 240 0.21 -23.51 -2.39
C SER A 240 1.48 -24.35 -2.53
N VAL A 241 2.01 -24.44 -3.75
CA VAL A 241 3.25 -25.18 -4.04
C VAL A 241 4.15 -24.32 -4.88
N THR A 242 5.32 -23.98 -4.36
CA THR A 242 6.34 -23.21 -5.08
C THR A 242 7.59 -24.04 -5.26
N VAL A 243 7.95 -24.30 -6.51
CA VAL A 243 9.19 -24.95 -6.90
C VAL A 243 10.15 -23.91 -7.44
N SER A 244 11.37 -23.90 -6.91
CA SER A 244 12.39 -22.90 -7.23
C SER A 244 13.69 -23.58 -7.65
N ASN A 245 14.33 -23.06 -8.70
CA ASN A 245 15.67 -23.46 -9.11
C ASN A 245 16.70 -22.36 -8.83
N SER A 246 17.94 -22.75 -8.58
CA SER A 246 19.08 -21.83 -8.61
C SER A 246 19.42 -21.41 -10.04
N PRO A 247 20.09 -20.27 -10.25
CA PRO A 247 20.63 -19.88 -11.55
C PRO A 247 21.91 -20.67 -11.87
N GLU A 248 21.75 -21.97 -12.10
CA GLU A 248 22.82 -22.88 -12.53
C GLU A 248 22.42 -23.57 -13.82
N GLY A 249 23.22 -23.38 -14.88
CA GLY A 249 22.89 -23.92 -16.20
C GLY A 249 22.22 -22.85 -17.07
N SER A 250 21.64 -23.26 -18.20
CA SER A 250 20.90 -22.31 -19.03
C SER A 250 19.46 -22.17 -18.53
N LEU A 251 18.86 -21.00 -18.76
CA LEU A 251 17.44 -20.76 -18.48
C LEU A 251 16.54 -21.85 -19.07
N GLY A 252 16.82 -22.29 -20.30
CA GLY A 252 16.06 -23.35 -20.96
C GLY A 252 16.14 -24.69 -20.23
N TYR A 253 17.33 -25.04 -19.72
CA TYR A 253 17.51 -26.23 -18.90
C TYR A 253 16.78 -26.14 -17.56
N ASN A 254 16.88 -24.98 -16.89
CA ASN A 254 16.19 -24.76 -15.62
C ASN A 254 14.66 -24.74 -15.76
N ARG A 255 14.14 -24.26 -16.89
CA ARG A 255 12.71 -24.37 -17.23
C ARG A 255 12.25 -25.83 -17.29
N ASP A 256 12.99 -26.68 -18.00
CA ASP A 256 12.63 -28.10 -18.12
C ASP A 256 12.79 -28.83 -16.78
N LEU A 257 13.89 -28.58 -16.06
CA LEU A 257 14.12 -29.14 -14.73
C LEU A 257 13.06 -28.70 -13.70
N GLY A 258 12.62 -27.44 -13.76
CA GLY A 258 11.56 -26.91 -12.92
C GLY A 258 10.21 -27.62 -13.15
N ARG A 259 9.90 -27.98 -14.41
CA ARG A 259 8.71 -28.77 -14.76
C ARG A 259 8.78 -30.18 -14.18
N ASP A 260 9.94 -30.83 -14.29
CA ASP A 260 10.14 -32.18 -13.74
C ASP A 260 10.05 -32.18 -12.21
N ARG A 261 10.65 -31.18 -11.55
CA ARG A 261 10.53 -30.97 -10.10
C ARG A 261 9.09 -30.73 -9.66
N LEU A 262 8.34 -29.93 -10.41
CA LEU A 262 6.91 -29.71 -10.16
C LEU A 262 6.11 -31.00 -10.29
N GLN A 263 6.39 -31.82 -11.31
CA GLN A 263 5.70 -33.09 -11.47
C GLN A 263 5.99 -34.03 -10.28
N ALA A 264 7.24 -34.11 -9.84
CA ALA A 264 7.60 -34.90 -8.66
C ALA A 264 6.90 -34.41 -7.38
N ALA A 265 6.73 -33.10 -7.21
CA ALA A 265 5.98 -32.53 -6.09
C ALA A 265 4.48 -32.87 -6.15
N LYS A 266 3.88 -32.89 -7.35
CA LYS A 266 2.48 -33.31 -7.54
C LYS A 266 2.26 -34.77 -7.18
N ASP A 267 3.18 -35.63 -7.58
CA ASP A 267 3.13 -37.05 -7.28
C ASP A 267 3.24 -37.27 -5.75
N LEU A 268 4.19 -36.56 -5.10
CA LEU A 268 4.37 -36.58 -3.65
C LEU A 268 3.11 -36.15 -2.88
N LEU A 269 2.45 -35.07 -3.31
CA LEU A 269 1.21 -34.58 -2.70
C LEU A 269 0.05 -35.56 -2.88
N SER A 270 -0.05 -36.16 -4.08
CA SER A 270 -1.07 -37.16 -4.37
C SER A 270 -0.89 -38.40 -3.48
N ASP A 271 0.36 -38.85 -3.31
CA ASP A 271 0.72 -39.97 -2.42
C ASP A 271 0.40 -39.66 -0.95
N ALA A 272 0.53 -38.39 -0.53
CA ALA A 272 0.17 -37.93 0.81
C ALA A 272 -1.35 -37.78 1.03
N GLY A 273 -2.17 -37.97 -0.01
CA GLY A 273 -3.63 -37.87 0.07
C GLY A 273 -4.20 -36.47 -0.12
N ILE A 274 -3.41 -35.52 -0.62
CA ILE A 274 -3.89 -34.19 -1.02
C ILE A 274 -4.63 -34.29 -2.36
N ASP A 275 -5.80 -33.67 -2.44
CA ASP A 275 -6.48 -33.45 -3.71
C ASP A 275 -5.75 -32.36 -4.51
N THR A 276 -5.05 -32.75 -5.57
CA THR A 276 -4.32 -31.82 -6.45
C THR A 276 -5.20 -30.76 -7.11
N ALA A 277 -6.53 -30.93 -7.16
CA ALA A 277 -7.45 -29.90 -7.62
C ALA A 277 -7.53 -28.70 -6.65
N LYS A 278 -7.12 -28.87 -5.40
CA LYS A 278 -7.03 -27.81 -4.38
C LYS A 278 -5.66 -27.13 -4.33
N CYS A 279 -4.74 -27.53 -5.21
CA CYS A 279 -3.38 -27.00 -5.26
C CYS A 279 -3.23 -25.88 -6.29
N SER A 280 -2.55 -24.79 -5.91
CA SER A 280 -1.93 -23.83 -6.82
C SER A 280 -0.44 -24.13 -6.97
N PHE A 281 0.09 -23.98 -8.18
CA PHE A 281 1.47 -24.38 -8.51
C PHE A 281 2.23 -23.22 -9.16
N THR A 282 3.37 -22.88 -8.58
CA THR A 282 4.29 -21.84 -9.05
C THR A 282 5.66 -22.47 -9.33
N VAL A 283 6.24 -22.15 -10.50
CA VAL A 283 7.61 -22.57 -10.85
C VAL A 283 8.45 -21.33 -11.08
N VAL A 284 9.45 -21.14 -10.24
CA VAL A 284 10.49 -20.12 -10.40
C VAL A 284 11.62 -20.76 -11.21
N GLU A 285 11.67 -20.43 -12.51
CA GLU A 285 12.66 -20.98 -13.44
C GLU A 285 14.08 -20.74 -12.94
N GLU A 286 14.41 -19.51 -12.52
CA GLU A 286 15.67 -19.19 -11.84
C GLU A 286 15.41 -18.13 -10.76
N ASN A 287 15.78 -18.43 -9.51
CA ASN A 287 15.49 -17.58 -8.37
C ASN A 287 16.52 -16.46 -8.20
N TRP A 288 16.42 -15.46 -9.09
CA TRP A 288 17.28 -14.29 -9.07
C TRP A 288 16.98 -13.35 -7.91
N ASP A 289 15.76 -13.34 -7.38
CA ASP A 289 15.38 -12.54 -6.22
C ASP A 289 16.08 -13.04 -4.96
N GLY A 290 16.17 -14.35 -4.79
CA GLY A 290 16.95 -14.98 -3.71
C GLY A 290 18.45 -14.69 -3.83
N VAL A 291 18.99 -14.60 -5.06
CA VAL A 291 20.37 -14.14 -5.28
C VAL A 291 20.52 -12.66 -4.91
N ARG A 292 19.57 -11.81 -5.32
CA ARG A 292 19.58 -10.38 -4.99
C ARG A 292 19.58 -10.16 -3.48
N LYS A 293 18.68 -10.84 -2.75
CA LYS A 293 18.61 -10.79 -1.28
C LYS A 293 19.92 -11.24 -0.63
N ALA A 294 20.48 -12.36 -1.06
CA ALA A 294 21.75 -12.84 -0.52
C ALA A 294 22.92 -11.87 -0.79
N VAL A 295 22.94 -11.23 -1.97
CA VAL A 295 23.97 -10.24 -2.31
C VAL A 295 23.79 -8.95 -1.50
N SER A 296 22.56 -8.44 -1.36
CA SER A 296 22.28 -7.19 -0.61
C SER A 296 22.67 -7.31 0.87
N GLU A 297 22.43 -8.48 1.47
CA GLU A 297 22.81 -8.81 2.86
C GLU A 297 24.29 -9.16 3.03
N SER A 298 25.02 -9.39 1.94
CA SER A 298 26.45 -9.74 2.00
C SER A 298 27.34 -8.55 2.37
N PHE A 299 28.49 -8.85 2.97
CA PHE A 299 29.56 -7.86 3.24
C PHE A 299 30.63 -7.82 2.11
N SER A 300 30.26 -8.17 0.88
CA SER A 300 31.19 -8.15 -0.24
C SER A 300 31.61 -6.72 -0.62
N ARG A 301 32.87 -6.53 -1.02
CA ARG A 301 33.36 -5.24 -1.53
C ARG A 301 32.73 -4.86 -2.86
N ASN A 302 32.31 -5.85 -3.65
CA ASN A 302 31.72 -5.67 -4.98
C ASN A 302 30.17 -5.75 -4.94
N ARG A 303 29.56 -5.58 -3.77
CA ARG A 303 28.12 -5.76 -3.57
C ARG A 303 27.30 -4.87 -4.50
N LEU A 304 27.60 -3.57 -4.54
CA LEU A 304 26.81 -2.60 -5.31
C LEU A 304 26.92 -2.87 -6.81
N GLU A 305 28.09 -3.28 -7.28
CA GLU A 305 28.33 -3.61 -8.67
C GLU A 305 27.61 -4.89 -9.07
N ILE A 306 27.61 -5.92 -8.22
CA ILE A 306 26.86 -7.16 -8.48
C ILE A 306 25.36 -6.88 -8.49
N LEU A 307 24.83 -6.09 -7.55
CA LEU A 307 23.42 -5.66 -7.55
C LEU A 307 23.08 -4.91 -8.84
N SER A 308 23.96 -4.00 -9.29
CA SER A 308 23.78 -3.29 -10.55
C SER A 308 23.74 -4.24 -11.76
N ILE A 309 24.50 -5.33 -11.75
CA ILE A 309 24.41 -6.37 -12.81
C ILE A 309 23.04 -7.06 -12.77
N LEU A 310 22.55 -7.42 -11.58
CA LEU A 310 21.24 -8.05 -11.41
C LEU A 310 20.12 -7.14 -11.95
N ASP A 311 20.24 -5.83 -11.76
CA ASP A 311 19.25 -4.84 -12.21
C ASP A 311 19.34 -4.49 -13.70
N SER A 312 20.55 -4.54 -14.29
CA SER A 312 20.79 -4.02 -15.64
C SER A 312 20.78 -5.06 -16.75
N ILE A 313 21.03 -6.34 -16.45
CA ILE A 313 21.06 -7.41 -17.45
C ILE A 313 19.76 -8.20 -17.41
N ALA A 314 18.98 -8.11 -18.48
CA ALA A 314 17.69 -8.78 -18.60
C ALA A 314 17.81 -10.29 -18.86
N ASP A 315 18.74 -10.70 -19.72
CA ASP A 315 18.94 -12.11 -20.05
C ASP A 315 19.63 -12.86 -18.88
N PRO A 316 19.02 -13.93 -18.33
CA PRO A 316 19.56 -14.63 -17.17
C PRO A 316 20.91 -15.30 -17.39
N ASP A 317 21.14 -15.87 -18.58
CA ASP A 317 22.40 -16.54 -18.91
C ASP A 317 23.52 -15.50 -19.03
N GLU A 318 23.26 -14.38 -19.70
CA GLU A 318 24.17 -13.24 -19.76
C GLU A 318 24.44 -12.64 -18.37
N ARG A 319 23.43 -12.58 -17.51
CA ARG A 319 23.55 -12.09 -16.13
C ARG A 319 24.48 -12.98 -15.31
N GLU A 320 24.29 -14.31 -15.33
CA GLU A 320 25.17 -15.25 -14.62
C GLU A 320 26.60 -15.15 -15.16
N ASN A 321 26.76 -15.15 -16.50
CA ASN A 321 28.06 -15.03 -17.16
C ASN A 321 28.77 -13.72 -16.75
N ALA A 322 28.05 -12.61 -16.67
CA ALA A 322 28.61 -11.32 -16.32
C ALA A 322 29.08 -11.24 -14.85
N ILE A 323 28.39 -11.91 -13.92
CA ILE A 323 28.82 -12.02 -12.51
C ILE A 323 30.02 -12.98 -12.44
N ARG A 324 29.96 -14.13 -13.10
CA ARG A 324 31.04 -15.13 -13.12
C ARG A 324 32.35 -14.55 -13.68
N ASP A 325 32.28 -13.83 -14.79
CA ASP A 325 33.45 -13.39 -15.52
C ASP A 325 34.10 -12.15 -14.88
N ARG A 326 33.30 -11.27 -14.25
CA ARG A 326 33.79 -10.05 -13.57
C ARG A 326 34.07 -10.23 -12.08
N TYR A 327 33.32 -11.11 -11.40
CA TYR A 327 33.32 -11.29 -9.95
C TYR A 327 33.36 -12.78 -9.59
N TYR A 328 34.35 -13.50 -10.13
CA TYR A 328 34.46 -14.95 -10.01
C TYR A 328 34.48 -15.47 -8.56
N SER A 329 35.12 -14.76 -7.63
CA SER A 329 35.16 -15.14 -6.21
C SER A 329 33.76 -15.12 -5.59
N GLU A 330 33.01 -14.05 -5.82
CA GLU A 330 31.66 -13.86 -5.30
C GLU A 330 30.69 -14.84 -5.97
N TRP A 331 30.78 -15.01 -7.29
CA TRP A 331 30.02 -16.03 -8.01
C TRP A 331 30.26 -17.43 -7.43
N ARG A 332 31.52 -17.79 -7.13
CA ARG A 332 31.86 -19.07 -6.51
C ARG A 332 31.26 -19.22 -5.12
N GLU A 333 31.25 -18.16 -4.31
CA GLU A 333 30.62 -18.18 -2.98
C GLU A 333 29.10 -18.28 -3.08
N LEU A 334 28.46 -17.56 -4.00
CA LEU A 334 27.02 -17.68 -4.29
C LEU A 334 26.69 -19.13 -4.69
N ARG A 335 27.46 -19.70 -5.62
CA ARG A 335 27.24 -21.06 -6.10
C ARG A 335 27.41 -22.11 -5.01
N LYS A 336 28.33 -21.89 -4.07
CA LYS A 336 28.62 -22.84 -3.00
C LYS A 336 27.64 -22.73 -1.83
N ASN A 337 27.29 -21.50 -1.43
CA ASN A 337 26.62 -21.25 -0.15
C ASN A 337 25.17 -20.75 -0.31
N VAL A 338 24.82 -20.17 -1.46
CA VAL A 338 23.49 -19.56 -1.68
C VAL A 338 22.65 -20.44 -2.61
N TYR A 339 23.16 -20.80 -3.78
CA TYR A 339 22.41 -21.55 -4.79
C TYR A 339 21.79 -22.86 -4.26
N PRO A 340 22.44 -23.65 -3.39
CA PRO A 340 21.80 -24.82 -2.82
C PRO A 340 20.50 -24.54 -2.06
N ALA A 341 20.41 -23.39 -1.38
CA ALA A 341 19.21 -22.99 -0.63
C ALA A 341 18.10 -22.45 -1.55
N LEU A 342 18.42 -22.08 -2.79
CA LEU A 342 17.45 -21.60 -3.78
C LEU A 342 16.78 -22.75 -4.55
N ARG A 343 17.30 -23.97 -4.44
CA ARG A 343 16.73 -25.17 -5.06
C ARG A 343 15.75 -25.82 -4.11
N TYR A 344 14.51 -25.34 -4.04
CA TYR A 344 13.54 -25.80 -3.04
C TYR A 344 12.17 -26.10 -3.63
N CYS A 345 11.42 -26.93 -2.92
CA CYS A 345 9.97 -27.05 -3.03
C CYS A 345 9.35 -26.62 -1.71
N ARG A 346 8.57 -25.55 -1.71
CA ARG A 346 7.78 -25.09 -0.57
C ARG A 346 6.34 -25.51 -0.77
N ILE A 347 5.75 -26.08 0.29
CA ILE A 347 4.35 -26.51 0.32
C ILE A 347 3.72 -25.80 1.52
N GLU A 348 2.66 -25.05 1.28
CA GLU A 348 1.89 -24.37 2.33
C GLU A 348 0.45 -24.86 2.24
N ILE A 349 -0.11 -25.30 3.36
CA ILE A 349 -1.50 -25.73 3.44
C ILE A 349 -2.26 -24.68 4.24
N VAL A 350 -3.29 -24.12 3.62
CA VAL A 350 -4.20 -23.15 4.24
C VAL A 350 -5.53 -23.85 4.48
N GLY A 351 -5.86 -24.10 5.74
CA GLY A 351 -7.12 -24.71 6.14
C GLY A 351 -8.20 -23.68 6.49
N ASP A 352 -9.37 -23.81 5.89
CA ASP A 352 -10.61 -23.16 6.33
C ASP A 352 -11.17 -24.00 7.49
N LEU A 353 -11.02 -23.50 8.71
CA LEU A 353 -11.50 -24.14 9.92
C LEU A 353 -12.90 -23.60 10.27
N LEU A 354 -13.83 -24.47 10.62
CA LEU A 354 -15.16 -24.09 11.09
C LEU A 354 -15.14 -23.60 12.53
N PRO A 355 -16.10 -22.74 12.90
CA PRO A 355 -16.28 -22.38 14.28
C PRO A 355 -16.76 -23.59 15.07
N ASP A 356 -16.27 -23.69 16.31
CA ASP A 356 -16.56 -24.83 17.16
C ASP A 356 -18.04 -24.87 17.59
N SER A 357 -18.54 -26.07 17.91
CA SER A 357 -19.90 -26.24 18.42
C SER A 357 -19.99 -25.75 19.86
N PHE A 358 -20.12 -24.44 20.06
CA PHE A 358 -20.33 -23.84 21.37
C PHE A 358 -21.74 -24.17 21.89
N CYS A 359 -21.94 -25.40 22.32
CA CYS A 359 -23.13 -25.88 23.01
C CYS A 359 -22.67 -26.88 24.08
N LEU A 360 -22.21 -26.37 25.22
CA LEU A 360 -21.98 -27.23 26.39
C LEU A 360 -23.34 -27.62 27.01
N ALA A 361 -23.43 -28.85 27.52
CA ALA A 361 -24.62 -29.29 28.23
C ALA A 361 -24.83 -28.43 29.48
N GLY A 362 -25.86 -27.55 29.47
CA GLY A 362 -26.25 -26.73 30.62
C GLY A 362 -26.31 -25.22 30.41
N ASP A 363 -26.07 -24.70 29.19
CA ASP A 363 -26.18 -23.26 28.91
C ASP A 363 -27.64 -22.76 28.84
N ASP A 364 -27.90 -21.58 29.43
CA ASP A 364 -29.23 -20.93 29.53
C ASP A 364 -29.74 -20.34 28.20
N SER A 365 -29.06 -20.62 27.08
CA SER A 365 -29.42 -20.20 25.71
C SER A 365 -30.74 -20.80 25.19
N GLY A 366 -31.38 -21.64 26.00
CA GLY A 366 -32.61 -22.36 25.68
C GLY A 366 -32.32 -23.59 24.80
N PRO A 367 -33.03 -24.70 25.02
CA PRO A 367 -32.75 -25.97 24.33
C PRO A 367 -32.86 -25.91 22.80
N ASP A 368 -33.55 -24.91 22.23
CA ASP A 368 -33.76 -24.77 20.79
C ASP A 368 -32.56 -24.11 20.08
N ALA A 369 -31.96 -23.05 20.63
CA ALA A 369 -30.86 -22.34 19.96
C ALA A 369 -29.58 -23.17 19.86
N CYS A 370 -29.27 -23.95 20.90
CA CYS A 370 -28.14 -24.88 20.86
C CYS A 370 -28.34 -25.99 19.82
N GLY A 371 -29.54 -26.59 19.77
CA GLY A 371 -29.86 -27.61 18.77
C GLY A 371 -29.77 -27.09 17.34
N LEU A 372 -30.28 -25.88 17.11
CA LEU A 372 -30.19 -25.19 15.81
C LEU A 372 -28.75 -24.84 15.44
N ASN A 373 -27.92 -24.39 16.40
CA ASN A 373 -26.50 -24.14 16.17
C ASN A 373 -25.74 -25.41 15.79
N ILE A 374 -25.99 -26.53 16.46
CA ILE A 374 -25.38 -27.83 16.12
C ILE A 374 -25.80 -28.25 14.70
N SER A 375 -27.10 -28.22 14.40
CA SER A 375 -27.64 -28.53 13.07
C SER A 375 -27.03 -27.64 11.97
N MET A 376 -26.92 -26.33 12.24
CA MET A 376 -26.28 -25.37 11.35
C MET A 376 -24.83 -25.76 11.07
N LEU A 377 -24.03 -26.05 12.10
CA LEU A 377 -22.62 -26.41 11.94
C LEU A 377 -22.42 -27.77 11.23
N GLU A 378 -23.26 -28.76 11.50
CA GLU A 378 -23.24 -30.05 10.79
C GLU A 378 -23.47 -29.86 9.29
N LYS A 379 -24.40 -28.97 8.92
CA LYS A 379 -24.67 -28.65 7.52
C LYS A 379 -23.52 -27.90 6.85
N VAL A 380 -22.88 -26.99 7.57
CA VAL A 380 -21.65 -26.36 7.08
C VAL A 380 -20.56 -27.43 6.87
N LYS A 381 -20.37 -28.36 7.81
CA LYS A 381 -19.43 -29.50 7.68
C LYS A 381 -19.73 -30.37 6.46
N SER A 382 -21.00 -30.56 6.12
CA SER A 382 -21.39 -31.33 4.92
C SER A 382 -21.38 -30.52 3.62
N GLY A 383 -20.99 -29.25 3.64
CA GLY A 383 -21.03 -28.35 2.49
C GLY A 383 -22.44 -27.88 2.07
N ASP A 384 -23.46 -28.16 2.88
CA ASP A 384 -24.85 -27.71 2.68
C ASP A 384 -25.01 -26.28 3.24
N PHE A 385 -24.41 -25.30 2.57
CA PHE A 385 -24.47 -23.90 2.99
C PHE A 385 -25.89 -23.32 2.92
N THR A 386 -26.72 -23.82 2.00
CA THR A 386 -28.13 -23.45 1.90
C THR A 386 -28.92 -23.89 3.12
N GLY A 387 -28.82 -25.16 3.50
CA GLY A 387 -29.49 -25.65 4.70
C GLY A 387 -28.88 -25.08 5.98
N ALA A 388 -27.58 -24.76 5.97
CA ALA A 388 -26.97 -24.05 7.10
C ALA A 388 -27.59 -22.66 7.27
N ALA A 389 -27.87 -21.94 6.19
CA ALA A 389 -28.57 -20.65 6.24
C ALA A 389 -30.01 -20.79 6.77
N ASP A 390 -30.73 -21.82 6.33
CA ASP A 390 -32.07 -22.11 6.84
C ASP A 390 -32.06 -22.36 8.36
N ALA A 391 -31.10 -23.16 8.85
CA ALA A 391 -30.91 -23.40 10.27
C ALA A 391 -30.50 -22.11 11.03
N ALA A 392 -29.64 -21.30 10.42
CA ALA A 392 -29.22 -20.00 10.96
C ALA A 392 -30.42 -19.03 11.11
N ASP A 393 -31.35 -19.02 10.16
CA ASP A 393 -32.56 -18.18 10.20
C ASP A 393 -33.53 -18.55 11.31
N MET A 394 -33.52 -19.82 11.73
CA MET A 394 -34.31 -20.27 12.88
C MET A 394 -33.72 -19.81 14.23
N ILE A 395 -32.42 -19.49 14.29
CA ILE A 395 -31.77 -19.02 15.52
C ILE A 395 -32.20 -17.56 15.78
N PRO A 396 -32.78 -17.23 16.96
CA PRO A 396 -33.14 -15.86 17.30
C PRO A 396 -31.93 -14.92 17.32
N ASN A 397 -32.13 -13.64 16.97
CA ASN A 397 -31.03 -12.67 17.05
C ASN A 397 -30.81 -12.14 18.48
N SER A 398 -31.75 -12.31 19.41
CA SER A 398 -31.71 -11.73 20.77
C SER A 398 -31.77 -12.81 21.83
N GLY A 399 -31.10 -12.60 22.97
CA GLY A 399 -31.10 -13.58 24.07
C GLY A 399 -30.24 -14.81 23.79
N ILE A 400 -29.37 -14.73 22.80
CA ILE A 400 -28.47 -15.81 22.36
C ILE A 400 -27.02 -15.44 22.71
N PRO A 401 -26.18 -16.40 23.16
CA PRO A 401 -24.76 -16.17 23.38
C PRO A 401 -24.04 -15.62 22.15
N GLU A 402 -23.06 -14.73 22.37
CA GLU A 402 -22.29 -14.09 21.29
C GLU A 402 -21.64 -15.10 20.34
N LYS A 403 -21.18 -16.25 20.83
CA LYS A 403 -20.57 -17.29 19.99
C LYS A 403 -21.55 -17.93 19.00
N ILE A 404 -22.80 -18.16 19.41
CA ILE A 404 -23.84 -18.69 18.50
C ILE A 404 -24.25 -17.62 17.48
N LEU A 405 -24.35 -16.35 17.92
CA LEU A 405 -24.60 -15.23 17.01
C LEU A 405 -23.46 -15.03 16.02
N TYR A 406 -22.23 -15.26 16.44
CA TYR A 406 -21.04 -15.23 15.60
C TYR A 406 -21.06 -16.36 14.57
N ASN A 407 -21.33 -17.59 14.98
CA ASN A 407 -21.47 -18.73 14.06
C ASN A 407 -22.56 -18.47 13.01
N LYS A 408 -23.69 -17.89 13.44
CA LYS A 408 -24.76 -17.43 12.55
C LYS A 408 -24.26 -16.37 11.55
N ALA A 409 -23.54 -15.37 12.03
CA ALA A 409 -22.95 -14.34 11.17
C ALA A 409 -22.03 -14.94 10.11
N MET A 410 -21.26 -15.97 10.49
CA MET A 410 -20.35 -16.64 9.57
C MET A 410 -21.05 -17.40 8.44
N VAL A 411 -22.17 -18.06 8.74
CA VAL A 411 -23.01 -18.68 7.71
C VAL A 411 -23.58 -17.64 6.75
N TYR A 412 -24.01 -16.49 7.28
CA TYR A 412 -24.46 -15.37 6.45
C TYR A 412 -23.36 -14.86 5.52
N LEU A 413 -22.12 -14.71 6.00
CA LEU A 413 -20.99 -14.33 5.15
C LEU A 413 -20.71 -15.34 4.04
N LYS A 414 -20.67 -16.64 4.37
CA LYS A 414 -20.47 -17.70 3.37
C LYS A 414 -21.60 -17.78 2.34
N THR A 415 -22.80 -17.28 2.66
CA THR A 415 -23.96 -17.25 1.76
C THR A 415 -24.23 -15.88 1.12
N GLY A 416 -23.30 -14.92 1.28
CA GLY A 416 -23.38 -13.60 0.65
C GLY A 416 -24.33 -12.61 1.33
N ARG A 417 -24.78 -12.90 2.56
CA ARG A 417 -25.68 -12.05 3.36
C ARG A 417 -24.87 -11.10 4.25
N GLU A 418 -24.03 -10.28 3.64
CA GLU A 418 -23.02 -9.44 4.31
C GLU A 418 -23.62 -8.40 5.27
N GLU A 419 -24.72 -7.75 4.90
CA GLU A 419 -25.39 -6.76 5.76
C GLU A 419 -25.90 -7.40 7.07
N GLU A 420 -26.51 -8.57 6.96
CA GLU A 420 -27.05 -9.33 8.10
C GLU A 420 -25.93 -9.84 8.99
N ALA A 421 -24.87 -10.36 8.38
CA ALA A 421 -23.67 -10.74 9.10
C ALA A 421 -23.05 -9.56 9.85
N GLY A 422 -22.86 -8.41 9.19
CA GLY A 422 -22.31 -7.21 9.82
C GLY A 422 -23.14 -6.71 11.00
N ALA A 423 -24.47 -6.82 10.93
CA ALA A 423 -25.36 -6.51 12.04
C ALA A 423 -25.16 -7.43 13.26
N LEU A 424 -24.89 -8.72 13.02
CA LEU A 424 -24.58 -9.70 14.07
C LEU A 424 -23.17 -9.51 14.64
N LEU A 425 -22.16 -9.29 13.78
CA LEU A 425 -20.76 -9.09 14.19
C LEU A 425 -20.60 -7.85 15.08
N ARG A 426 -21.31 -6.75 14.79
CA ARG A 426 -21.37 -5.55 15.65
C ARG A 426 -21.86 -5.83 17.07
N ARG A 427 -22.53 -6.96 17.30
CA ARG A 427 -23.04 -7.38 18.61
C ARG A 427 -22.18 -8.43 19.29
N CYS A 428 -21.16 -8.91 18.60
CA CYS A 428 -20.24 -9.95 19.08
C CYS A 428 -18.82 -9.38 19.26
N THR A 429 -18.66 -8.07 19.44
CA THR A 429 -17.33 -7.43 19.53
C THR A 429 -16.52 -7.85 20.76
N GLY A 430 -17.10 -8.60 21.70
CA GLY A 430 -16.35 -9.27 22.76
C GLY A 430 -15.49 -10.43 22.26
N ILE A 431 -15.78 -10.93 21.06
CA ILE A 431 -15.05 -11.99 20.37
C ILE A 431 -14.01 -11.34 19.43
N PRO A 432 -12.69 -11.55 19.64
CA PRO A 432 -11.64 -10.98 18.79
C PRO A 432 -11.85 -11.22 17.29
N GLU A 433 -12.26 -12.43 16.93
CA GLU A 433 -12.48 -12.86 15.55
C GLU A 433 -13.72 -12.21 14.94
N ALA A 434 -14.75 -11.92 15.76
CA ALA A 434 -15.90 -11.15 15.31
C ALA A 434 -15.55 -9.68 15.07
N ARG A 435 -14.68 -9.09 15.90
CA ARG A 435 -14.13 -7.74 15.67
C ARG A 435 -13.34 -7.71 14.37
N TYR A 436 -12.45 -8.68 14.18
CA TYR A 436 -11.66 -8.79 12.95
C TYR A 436 -12.56 -8.96 11.71
N ASN A 437 -13.54 -9.87 11.74
CA ASN A 437 -14.43 -10.09 10.59
C ASN A 437 -15.29 -8.86 10.27
N LEU A 438 -15.68 -8.10 11.30
CA LEU A 438 -16.33 -6.82 11.10
C LEU A 438 -15.38 -5.80 10.47
N ALA A 439 -14.10 -5.81 10.84
CA ALA A 439 -13.09 -4.95 10.23
C ALA A 439 -12.90 -5.29 8.75
N VAL A 440 -12.87 -6.58 8.38
CA VAL A 440 -12.80 -7.02 6.98
C VAL A 440 -14.01 -6.52 6.19
N LEU A 441 -15.23 -6.65 6.72
CA LEU A 441 -16.41 -6.09 6.06
C LEU A 441 -16.29 -4.58 5.85
N TYR A 442 -15.73 -3.87 6.84
CA TYR A 442 -15.49 -2.43 6.72
C TYR A 442 -14.44 -2.13 5.67
N ILE A 443 -13.32 -2.85 5.62
CA ILE A 443 -12.30 -2.76 4.56
C ILE A 443 -12.94 -2.99 3.18
N MET A 444 -13.74 -4.04 3.02
CA MET A 444 -14.45 -4.35 1.77
C MET A 444 -15.42 -3.26 1.34
N SER A 445 -16.03 -2.55 2.30
CA SER A 445 -16.87 -1.38 2.04
C SER A 445 -16.10 -0.05 1.97
N HIS A 446 -14.77 -0.09 1.94
CA HIS A 446 -13.85 1.05 1.96
C HIS A 446 -14.00 1.97 3.19
N ASN A 447 -14.51 1.42 4.29
CA ASN A 447 -14.65 2.11 5.58
C ASN A 447 -13.43 1.85 6.48
N TYR A 448 -12.25 2.28 6.03
CA TYR A 448 -10.99 2.08 6.77
C TYR A 448 -10.99 2.74 8.15
N ALA A 449 -11.63 3.91 8.27
CA ALA A 449 -11.78 4.61 9.55
C ALA A 449 -12.61 3.82 10.57
N GLY A 450 -13.63 3.09 10.10
CA GLY A 450 -14.39 2.17 10.95
C GLY A 450 -13.64 0.90 11.29
N ALA A 451 -12.77 0.42 10.38
CA ALA A 451 -11.98 -0.80 10.54
C ALA A 451 -10.81 -0.63 11.53
N GLU A 452 -10.17 0.54 11.55
CA GLU A 452 -8.99 0.82 12.39
C GLU A 452 -9.14 0.41 13.86
N PRO A 453 -10.16 0.85 14.62
CA PRO A 453 -10.28 0.50 16.03
C PRO A 453 -10.60 -0.98 16.27
N LEU A 454 -11.05 -1.71 15.24
CA LEU A 454 -11.35 -3.15 15.35
C LEU A 454 -10.10 -4.01 15.20
N LEU A 455 -9.02 -3.46 14.63
CA LEU A 455 -7.76 -4.15 14.37
C LEU A 455 -6.61 -3.73 15.29
N GLU A 456 -6.85 -2.84 16.25
CA GLU A 456 -5.79 -2.30 17.12
C GLU A 456 -4.98 -3.40 17.83
N ASP A 457 -5.67 -4.43 18.33
CA ASP A 457 -5.06 -5.59 19.02
C ASP A 457 -4.46 -6.65 18.08
N CYS A 458 -4.48 -6.45 16.75
CA CYS A 458 -4.16 -7.50 15.77
C CYS A 458 -2.95 -7.14 14.90
N ASP A 459 -1.83 -7.84 15.08
CA ASP A 459 -0.68 -7.74 14.18
C ASP A 459 -0.95 -8.58 12.91
N CYS A 460 -1.61 -7.98 11.92
CA CYS A 460 -1.99 -8.61 10.66
C CYS A 460 -1.79 -7.67 9.47
N ILE A 461 -1.78 -8.23 8.26
CA ILE A 461 -1.64 -7.45 7.02
C ILE A 461 -2.82 -6.47 6.87
N ASN A 462 -4.03 -6.86 7.27
CA ASN A 462 -5.19 -5.99 7.24
C ASN A 462 -5.07 -4.76 8.15
N ARG A 463 -4.33 -4.85 9.27
CA ARG A 463 -4.01 -3.65 10.08
C ARG A 463 -3.06 -2.74 9.31
N ALA A 464 -2.02 -3.29 8.68
CA ALA A 464 -1.09 -2.51 7.87
C ALA A 464 -1.80 -1.84 6.68
N VAL A 465 -2.68 -2.56 5.99
CA VAL A 465 -3.54 -2.03 4.92
C VAL A 465 -4.40 -0.87 5.41
N VAL A 466 -5.09 -1.03 6.54
CA VAL A 466 -5.91 0.05 7.11
C VAL A 466 -5.06 1.26 7.48
N LYS A 467 -3.85 1.07 8.04
CA LYS A 467 -2.95 2.18 8.35
C LYS A 467 -2.50 2.90 7.08
N ALA A 468 -2.06 2.17 6.05
CA ALA A 468 -1.67 2.74 4.77
C ALA A 468 -2.84 3.50 4.11
N ALA A 469 -4.04 2.91 4.08
CA ALA A 469 -5.24 3.52 3.52
C ALA A 469 -5.69 4.80 4.27
N LEU A 470 -5.27 4.97 5.53
CA LEU A 470 -5.50 6.16 6.35
C LEU A 470 -4.33 7.16 6.31
N GLY A 471 -3.34 6.97 5.43
CA GLY A 471 -2.16 7.83 5.32
C GLY A 471 -1.19 7.71 6.50
N LYS A 472 -1.27 6.62 7.26
CA LYS A 472 -0.40 6.32 8.41
C LYS A 472 0.73 5.37 8.00
N ASP A 473 1.49 5.77 6.99
CA ASP A 473 2.45 4.90 6.32
C ASP A 473 3.57 4.41 7.25
N ASP A 474 4.03 5.26 8.17
CA ASP A 474 5.04 4.87 9.16
C ASP A 474 4.51 3.75 10.08
N GLU A 475 3.26 3.86 10.53
CA GLU A 475 2.62 2.80 11.33
C GLU A 475 2.40 1.54 10.50
N ALA A 476 2.06 1.67 9.21
CA ALA A 476 1.92 0.54 8.31
C ALA A 476 3.26 -0.21 8.14
N ARG A 477 4.37 0.52 7.92
CA ARG A 477 5.72 -0.05 7.80
C ARG A 477 6.15 -0.74 9.10
N ASP A 478 5.90 -0.13 10.25
CA ASP A 478 6.21 -0.74 11.55
C ASP A 478 5.48 -2.08 11.74
N ILE A 479 4.23 -2.18 11.30
CA ILE A 479 3.46 -3.44 11.31
C ILE A 479 4.09 -4.45 10.36
N LEU A 480 4.41 -4.05 9.13
CA LEU A 480 4.95 -4.96 8.10
C LEU A 480 6.26 -5.60 8.51
N VAL A 481 7.12 -4.89 9.26
CA VAL A 481 8.37 -5.42 9.81
C VAL A 481 8.14 -6.59 10.76
N LEU A 482 7.01 -6.61 11.45
CA LEU A 482 6.66 -7.67 12.42
C LEU A 482 5.98 -8.88 11.77
N LEU A 483 5.51 -8.74 10.53
CA LEU A 483 4.82 -9.81 9.81
C LEU A 483 5.82 -10.76 9.11
N PRO A 484 5.53 -12.06 9.01
CA PRO A 484 6.34 -12.99 8.22
C PRO A 484 6.38 -12.59 6.74
N ASP A 485 7.45 -12.98 6.03
CA ASP A 485 7.58 -12.77 4.59
C ASP A 485 6.39 -13.41 3.86
N SER A 486 5.63 -12.62 3.11
CA SER A 486 4.48 -13.06 2.31
C SER A 486 4.30 -12.14 1.10
N ALA A 487 3.70 -12.66 0.03
CA ALA A 487 3.43 -11.86 -1.17
C ALA A 487 2.57 -10.62 -0.86
N ALA A 488 1.66 -10.71 0.11
CA ALA A 488 0.83 -9.59 0.54
C ALA A 488 1.64 -8.52 1.30
N ARG A 489 2.58 -8.95 2.16
CA ARG A 489 3.51 -8.04 2.84
C ARG A 489 4.43 -7.35 1.84
N ASP A 490 5.02 -8.13 0.92
CA ASP A 490 5.96 -7.62 -0.07
C ASP A 490 5.26 -6.64 -1.01
N GLY A 491 4.06 -6.99 -1.51
CA GLY A 491 3.26 -6.12 -2.36
C GLY A 491 2.86 -4.80 -1.68
N LEU A 492 2.47 -4.84 -0.40
CA LEU A 492 2.17 -3.61 0.34
C LEU A 492 3.42 -2.77 0.63
N THR A 493 4.57 -3.44 0.85
CA THR A 493 5.85 -2.75 1.05
C THR A 493 6.25 -2.01 -0.24
N ASP A 494 6.18 -2.67 -1.39
CA ASP A 494 6.47 -2.07 -2.69
C ASP A 494 5.55 -0.87 -2.99
N MET A 495 4.26 -0.96 -2.63
CA MET A 495 3.32 0.16 -2.79
C MET A 495 3.66 1.36 -1.91
N LEU A 496 4.20 1.13 -0.70
CA LEU A 496 4.60 2.19 0.23
C LEU A 496 5.96 2.81 -0.10
N GLU A 497 6.71 2.23 -1.05
CA GLU A 497 8.01 2.74 -1.51
C GLU A 497 7.93 3.52 -2.84
N GLN A 498 6.80 3.43 -3.55
CA GLN A 498 6.50 4.21 -4.77
C GLN A 498 5.94 5.58 -4.43
#